data_AF-A0A0T7GD38-F1
#
_entry.id   AF-A0A0T7GD38-F1
#
_cell.length_a   1.000
_cell.length_b   1.000
_cell.length_c   1.000
_cell.angle_alpha   90.00
_cell.angle_beta   90.00
_cell.angle_gamma   90.00
#
_symmetry.space_group_name_H-M   'P 1'
#
loop_
_entity.id
_entity.type
_entity.pdbx_description
1 polymer ?
#
loop_
_entity_poly.entity_id
_entity_poly.type
_entity_poly.pdbx_seq_one_letter_code
_entity_poly.pdbx_strand_id
1 'polypeptide(L)'
;MTESKKPMVRDSLAIEDDAPDLTESPWAEKLTAAPVIRGRPKSEQTKVSTTIRLDADVLEGFRADGPGWQSRINDVLREWLARR
;
A
#
# COMPACT_ATOMS: atom_id res chain seq x y z
N MET A 1 -18.57 -6.02 -47.49
CA MET A 1 -17.39 -6.92 -47.42
C MET A 1 -16.17 -6.11 -47.85
N THR A 2 -15.24 -5.89 -46.93
CA THR A 2 -13.77 -5.73 -47.11
C THR A 2 -13.22 -5.14 -45.81
N GLU A 3 -12.92 -6.05 -44.89
CA GLU A 3 -12.19 -5.76 -43.65
C GLU A 3 -10.76 -5.36 -44.03
N SER A 4 -10.42 -4.08 -43.91
CA SER A 4 -9.04 -3.61 -44.05
C SER A 4 -8.29 -3.95 -42.76
N LYS A 5 -7.85 -5.20 -42.62
CA LYS A 5 -6.87 -5.59 -41.60
C LYS A 5 -5.53 -4.96 -41.97
N LYS A 6 -5.22 -3.82 -41.37
CA LYS A 6 -3.86 -3.28 -41.35
C LYS A 6 -2.98 -4.37 -40.73
N PRO A 7 -1.95 -4.90 -41.42
CA PRO A 7 -1.08 -5.89 -40.83
C PRO A 7 -0.36 -5.21 -39.67
N MET A 8 -0.63 -5.67 -38.45
CA MET A 8 0.20 -5.33 -37.31
C MET A 8 1.53 -6.02 -37.58
N VAL A 9 2.44 -5.31 -38.24
CA VAL A 9 3.84 -5.70 -38.32
C VAL A 9 4.28 -5.73 -36.87
N ARG A 10 4.29 -6.94 -36.27
CA ARG A 10 5.18 -7.22 -35.16
C ARG A 10 6.55 -7.16 -35.80
N ASP A 11 7.06 -5.94 -35.95
CA ASP A 11 8.47 -5.72 -36.03
C ASP A 11 8.96 -6.29 -34.71
N SER A 12 9.31 -7.56 -34.79
CA SER A 12 10.00 -8.33 -33.78
C SER A 12 11.23 -7.49 -33.51
N LEU A 13 11.11 -6.61 -32.51
CA LEU A 13 12.25 -6.03 -31.83
C LEU A 13 13.16 -7.23 -31.62
N ALA A 14 14.25 -7.28 -32.39
CA ALA A 14 15.33 -8.21 -32.19
C ALA A 14 15.98 -7.78 -30.87
N ILE A 15 15.27 -8.06 -29.78
CA ILE A 15 15.85 -8.08 -28.46
C ILE A 15 16.68 -9.35 -28.53
N GLU A 16 17.93 -9.19 -28.96
CA GLU A 16 18.95 -10.19 -28.65
C GLU A 16 18.84 -10.44 -27.15
N ASP A 17 18.52 -11.67 -26.80
CA ASP A 17 18.35 -12.14 -25.42
C ASP A 17 19.74 -12.24 -24.77
N ASP A 18 20.44 -11.11 -24.73
CA ASP A 18 21.72 -10.89 -24.04
C ASP A 18 21.48 -10.60 -22.54
N ALA A 19 20.23 -10.72 -22.09
CA ALA A 19 19.90 -10.73 -20.69
C ALA A 19 20.44 -12.07 -20.10
N PRO A 20 21.27 -12.02 -19.05
CA PRO A 20 21.71 -13.25 -18.41
C PRO A 20 20.50 -14.04 -17.91
N ASP A 21 20.49 -15.35 -18.14
CA ASP A 21 19.44 -16.23 -17.64
C ASP A 21 19.39 -16.13 -16.10
N LEU A 22 18.33 -15.52 -15.59
CA LEU A 22 18.15 -15.27 -14.17
C LEU A 22 17.98 -16.58 -13.36
N THR A 23 17.75 -17.70 -14.03
CA THR A 23 17.72 -19.03 -13.39
C THR A 23 19.12 -19.58 -13.08
N GLU A 24 20.16 -19.14 -13.79
CA GLU A 24 21.57 -19.49 -13.51
C GLU A 24 22.27 -18.51 -12.56
N SER A 25 21.54 -17.52 -12.06
CA SER A 25 22.08 -16.57 -11.10
C SER A 25 22.62 -17.32 -9.87
N PRO A 26 23.83 -17.00 -9.35
CA PRO A 26 24.34 -17.55 -8.09
C PRO A 26 23.48 -17.18 -6.86
N TRP A 27 22.41 -16.42 -7.09
CA TRP A 27 21.39 -16.02 -6.14
C TRP A 27 20.07 -16.79 -6.30
N ALA A 28 19.90 -17.61 -7.34
CA ALA A 28 18.66 -18.35 -7.62
C ALA A 28 18.25 -19.27 -6.47
N GLU A 29 19.21 -19.97 -5.86
CA GLU A 29 18.97 -20.79 -4.66
C GLU A 29 18.56 -19.95 -3.45
N LYS A 30 19.16 -18.76 -3.29
CA LYS A 30 18.83 -17.85 -2.19
C LYS A 30 17.46 -17.20 -2.35
N LEU A 31 17.06 -16.89 -3.58
CA LEU A 31 15.78 -16.27 -3.91
C LEU A 31 14.62 -17.28 -3.82
N THR A 32 14.86 -18.55 -4.15
CA THR A 32 13.88 -19.64 -3.98
C THR A 32 13.72 -20.06 -2.52
N ALA A 33 14.80 -20.03 -1.73
CA ALA A 33 14.76 -20.32 -0.30
C ALA A 33 14.18 -19.17 0.55
N ALA A 34 14.16 -17.94 0.03
CA ALA A 34 13.62 -16.79 0.75
C ALA A 34 12.08 -16.86 0.80
N PRO A 35 11.46 -16.88 2.00
CA PRO A 35 10.02 -16.77 2.11
C PRO A 35 9.58 -15.40 1.59
N VAL A 36 8.74 -15.39 0.56
CA VAL A 36 8.22 -14.16 -0.03
C VAL A 36 7.19 -13.55 0.94
N ILE A 37 7.66 -12.74 1.88
CA ILE A 37 6.80 -11.96 2.77
C ILE A 37 6.30 -10.77 1.96
N ARG A 38 5.11 -10.91 1.36
CA ARG A 38 4.47 -9.81 0.62
C ARG A 38 3.83 -8.83 1.59
N GLY A 39 4.30 -7.59 1.60
CA GLY A 39 3.67 -6.47 2.29
C GLY A 39 4.32 -6.07 3.62
N ARG A 40 3.87 -4.94 4.16
CA ARG A 40 4.27 -4.46 5.48
C ARG A 40 3.88 -5.52 6.53
N PRO A 41 4.75 -5.84 7.51
CA PRO A 41 4.38 -6.73 8.61
C PRO A 41 3.06 -6.30 9.22
N LYS A 42 2.17 -7.27 9.42
CA LYS A 42 0.81 -7.02 9.92
C LYS A 42 0.97 -6.47 11.35
N SER A 43 0.61 -5.21 11.56
CA SER A 43 0.62 -4.63 12.89
C SER A 43 -0.33 -5.43 13.79
N GLU A 44 0.16 -5.91 14.94
CA GLU A 44 -0.65 -6.69 15.89
C GLU A 44 -1.87 -5.91 16.39
N GLN A 45 -1.75 -4.58 16.48
CA GLN A 45 -2.86 -3.67 16.73
C GLN A 45 -3.09 -2.79 15.52
N THR A 46 -4.10 -3.15 14.72
CA THR A 46 -4.54 -2.32 13.59
C THR A 46 -5.59 -1.33 14.09
N LYS A 47 -5.44 -0.04 13.72
CA LYS A 47 -6.48 0.96 13.96
C LYS A 47 -7.72 0.56 13.15
N VAL A 48 -8.86 0.41 13.82
CA VAL A 48 -10.14 0.12 13.16
C VAL A 48 -10.72 1.44 12.65
N SER A 49 -10.95 1.53 11.34
CA SER A 49 -11.64 2.67 10.73
C SER A 49 -13.12 2.58 11.04
N THR A 50 -13.58 3.32 12.05
CA THR A 50 -14.99 3.40 12.44
C THR A 50 -15.52 4.80 12.13
N THR A 51 -16.73 4.89 11.56
CA THR A 51 -17.43 6.16 11.37
C THR A 51 -18.25 6.48 12.61
N ILE A 52 -17.84 7.52 13.35
CA ILE A 52 -18.60 8.05 14.49
C ILE A 52 -19.07 9.47 14.16
N ARG A 53 -20.23 9.86 14.70
CA ARG A 53 -20.70 11.25 14.64
C ARG A 53 -20.17 11.98 15.86
N LEU A 54 -19.55 13.14 15.61
CA LEU A 54 -19.05 14.05 16.62
C LEU A 54 -19.76 15.38 16.43
N ASP A 55 -19.96 16.11 17.52
CA ASP A 55 -20.49 17.46 17.46
C ASP A 55 -19.55 18.40 16.69
N ALA A 56 -20.13 19.40 16.04
CA ALA A 56 -19.41 20.29 15.12
C ALA A 56 -18.38 21.16 15.85
N ASP A 57 -18.70 21.62 17.05
CA ASP A 57 -17.83 22.41 17.93
C ASP A 57 -16.57 21.63 18.36
N VAL A 58 -16.73 20.36 18.70
CA VAL A 58 -15.62 19.46 19.05
C VAL A 58 -14.71 19.27 17.83
N LEU A 59 -15.29 19.03 16.66
CA LEU A 59 -14.55 18.87 15.41
C LEU A 59 -13.79 20.13 15.00
N GLU A 60 -14.44 21.30 15.11
CA GLU A 60 -13.83 22.61 14.85
C GLU A 60 -12.64 22.86 15.79
N GLY A 61 -12.82 22.63 17.09
CA GLY A 61 -11.76 22.79 18.09
C GLY A 61 -10.53 21.94 17.78
N PHE A 62 -10.70 20.65 17.48
CA PHE A 62 -9.58 19.78 17.16
C PHE A 62 -8.91 20.14 15.82
N ARG A 63 -9.69 20.59 14.83
CA ARG A 63 -9.17 21.03 13.52
C ARG A 63 -8.38 22.34 13.62
N ALA A 64 -8.78 23.25 14.52
CA ALA A 64 -8.09 24.54 14.72
C ALA A 64 -6.64 24.38 15.18
N ASP A 65 -6.35 23.34 15.98
CA ASP A 65 -4.99 22.97 16.40
C ASP A 65 -4.10 22.42 15.25
N GLY A 66 -4.62 22.30 14.02
CA GLY A 66 -3.83 21.99 12.83
C GLY A 66 -3.67 20.49 12.53
N PRO A 67 -2.62 20.10 11.77
CA PRO A 67 -2.44 18.74 11.29
C PRO A 67 -2.30 17.73 12.45
N GLY A 68 -2.79 16.50 12.24
CA GLY A 68 -2.76 15.45 13.27
C GLY A 68 -3.92 15.47 14.27
N TRP A 69 -4.95 16.30 14.06
CA TRP A 69 -6.12 16.38 14.93
C TRP A 69 -6.84 15.04 15.17
N GLN A 70 -6.84 14.13 14.18
CA GLN A 70 -7.38 12.78 14.34
C GLN A 70 -6.57 11.90 15.31
N SER A 71 -5.27 12.12 15.43
CA SER A 71 -4.46 11.40 16.42
C SER A 71 -4.72 11.98 17.81
N ARG A 72 -4.78 13.30 17.94
CA ARG A 72 -5.10 13.98 19.20
C ARG A 72 -6.46 13.57 19.77
N ILE A 73 -7.52 13.50 18.96
CA ILE A 73 -8.83 13.04 19.45
C ILE A 73 -8.78 11.58 19.93
N ASN A 74 -8.02 10.70 19.24
CA ASN A 74 -7.81 9.33 19.70
C ASN A 74 -7.06 9.27 21.04
N ASP A 75 -6.08 10.14 21.24
CA ASP A 75 -5.30 10.18 22.49
C ASP A 75 -6.15 10.67 23.66
N VAL A 76 -7.00 11.69 23.46
CA VAL A 76 -7.99 12.15 24.45
C VAL A 76 -8.97 11.03 24.82
N LEU A 77 -9.46 10.27 23.84
CA LEU A 77 -10.35 9.14 24.11
C LEU A 77 -9.64 8.04 24.93
N ARG A 78 -8.36 7.78 24.65
CA ARG A 78 -7.55 6.82 25.43
C ARG A 78 -7.34 7.30 26.86
N GLU A 79 -7.03 8.58 27.04
CA GLU A 79 -6.86 9.17 28.35
C GLU A 79 -8.17 9.15 29.16
N TRP A 80 -9.30 9.46 28.53
CA TRP A 80 -10.61 9.36 29.18
C TRP A 80 -10.92 7.93 29.64
N LEU A 81 -10.61 6.92 28.80
CA LEU A 81 -10.75 5.52 29.17
C LEU A 81 -9.82 5.10 30.32
N ALA A 82 -8.61 5.67 30.42
CA ALA A 82 -7.67 5.37 31.49
C ALA A 82 -8.02 6.03 32.84
N ARG A 83 -8.75 7.16 32.79
CA ARG A 83 -9.22 7.89 33.98
C ARG A 83 -10.52 7.34 34.56
N ARG A 84 -11.26 6.53 33.79
CA ARG A 84 -12.51 5.90 34.19
C ARG A 84 -12.27 4.61 34.97
#